data_AF-A0A6L3MJC7-F1
#
_entry.id   AF-A0A6L3MJC7-F1
#
_cell.length_a   1.000
_cell.length_b   1.000
_cell.length_c   1.000
_cell.angle_alpha   90.00
_cell.angle_beta   90.00
_cell.angle_gamma   90.00
#
_symmetry.space_group_name_H-M   'P 1'
#
loop_
_entity.id
_entity.type
_entity.pdbx_description
1 polymer ?
#
loop_
_entity_poly.entity_id
_entity_poly.type
_entity_poly.pdbx_seq_one_letter_code
_entity_poly.pdbx_strand_id
1 'polypeptide(L)'
;QAVLGMNIKTGLSTALKTSQKSLKALPLGTILKIENENNNIIEVLGHIDDESVDEKISLALFNKNNEFSDACIKEALANGDSVDASMYENRMDLRALPFCTIDPIHAKDFDDAIYFDTQKREIYVAIADVSEYVYAYSAIDKEARNRGFSIYFPH
;
A
#
# COMPACT_ATOMS: atom_id res chain seq x y z
N GLN A 1 35.57 -21.96 -2.70
CA GLN A 1 35.10 -20.69 -2.11
C GLN A 1 33.62 -20.82 -1.76
N ALA A 2 33.27 -20.46 -0.52
CA ALA A 2 31.89 -20.39 -0.06
C ALA A 2 31.29 -19.04 -0.50
N VAL A 3 30.05 -19.07 -0.98
CA VAL A 3 29.25 -17.88 -1.26
C VAL A 3 28.73 -17.35 0.08
N LEU A 4 29.04 -16.08 0.35
CA LEU A 4 28.55 -15.35 1.50
C LEU A 4 27.46 -14.37 1.04
N GLY A 5 26.40 -14.23 1.81
CA GLY A 5 25.46 -13.13 1.67
C GLY A 5 25.99 -11.91 2.42
N MET A 6 25.64 -10.71 1.96
CA MET A 6 25.90 -9.46 2.68
C MET A 6 24.57 -8.88 3.12
N ASN A 7 24.46 -8.52 4.40
CA ASN A 7 23.28 -7.83 4.90
C ASN A 7 23.25 -6.40 4.37
N ILE A 8 22.15 -6.02 3.71
CA ILE A 8 22.00 -4.71 3.05
C ILE A 8 22.08 -3.54 4.06
N LYS A 9 21.57 -3.71 5.27
CA LYS A 9 21.52 -2.64 6.28
C LYS A 9 22.83 -2.48 7.03
N THR A 10 23.52 -3.58 7.32
CA THR A 10 24.70 -3.57 8.21
C THR A 10 26.03 -3.79 7.49
N GLY A 11 26.01 -4.24 6.23
CA GLY A 11 27.20 -4.64 5.47
C GLY A 11 27.87 -5.93 5.98
N LEU A 12 27.32 -6.56 7.03
CA LEU A 12 27.89 -7.77 7.61
C LEU A 12 27.70 -8.97 6.67
N SER A 13 28.77 -9.72 6.46
CA SER A 13 28.73 -10.95 5.67
C SER A 13 28.29 -12.13 6.52
N THR A 14 27.46 -13.02 5.97
CA THR A 14 26.97 -14.23 6.65
C THR A 14 26.96 -15.40 5.68
N ALA A 15 27.33 -16.58 6.18
CA ALA A 15 27.24 -17.81 5.40
C ALA A 15 25.77 -18.22 5.22
N LEU A 16 25.37 -18.43 3.97
CA LEU A 16 24.00 -18.82 3.65
C LEU A 16 23.81 -20.33 3.83
N LYS A 17 22.74 -20.73 4.51
CA LYS A 17 22.41 -22.14 4.78
C LYS A 17 21.69 -22.77 3.58
N THR A 18 22.36 -22.78 2.42
CA THR A 18 21.85 -23.35 1.17
C THR A 18 22.98 -24.01 0.40
N SER A 19 22.62 -24.97 -0.46
CA SER A 19 23.52 -25.58 -1.45
C SER A 19 24.39 -24.51 -2.13
N GLN A 20 25.71 -24.63 -1.94
CA GLN A 20 26.69 -23.75 -2.59
C GLN A 20 26.62 -23.83 -4.12
N LYS A 21 26.12 -24.95 -4.68
CA LYS A 21 25.87 -25.09 -6.11
C LYS A 21 24.71 -24.20 -6.57
N SER A 22 23.63 -24.14 -5.79
CA SER A 22 22.45 -23.33 -6.10
C SER A 22 22.76 -21.84 -5.96
N LEU A 23 23.50 -21.46 -4.90
CA LEU A 23 23.92 -20.08 -4.69
C LEU A 23 24.84 -19.57 -5.80
N LYS A 24 25.74 -20.41 -6.31
CA LYS A 24 26.61 -20.05 -7.45
C LYS A 24 25.89 -19.93 -8.79
N ALA A 25 24.68 -20.48 -8.89
CA ALA A 25 23.86 -20.33 -10.09
C ALA A 25 23.11 -18.99 -10.10
N LEU A 26 22.99 -18.32 -8.95
CA LEU A 26 22.38 -16.99 -8.86
C LEU A 26 23.38 -15.92 -9.32
N PRO A 27 22.95 -14.93 -10.11
CA PRO A 27 23.78 -13.77 -10.44
C PRO A 27 24.26 -13.05 -9.17
N LEU A 28 25.51 -12.56 -9.20
CA LEU A 28 26.03 -11.70 -8.14
C LEU A 28 25.22 -10.40 -8.10
N GLY A 29 24.69 -10.04 -6.94
CA GLY A 29 23.74 -8.92 -6.80
C GLY A 29 22.29 -9.37 -6.64
N THR A 30 22.02 -10.68 -6.68
CA THR A 30 20.71 -11.23 -6.31
C THR A 30 20.37 -10.89 -4.86
N ILE A 31 19.17 -10.33 -4.66
CA ILE A 31 18.64 -9.92 -3.36
C ILE A 31 17.75 -11.03 -2.80
N LEU A 32 18.05 -11.45 -1.58
CA LEU A 32 17.39 -12.56 -0.90
C LEU A 32 16.74 -12.09 0.39
N LYS A 33 15.50 -12.51 0.62
CA LYS A 33 14.85 -12.42 1.94
C LYS A 33 15.19 -13.68 2.72
N ILE A 34 15.80 -13.52 3.88
CA ILE A 34 16.33 -14.62 4.70
C ILE A 34 15.70 -14.58 6.08
N GLU A 35 15.27 -15.74 6.56
CA GLU A 35 14.78 -15.89 7.94
C GLU A 35 15.94 -15.82 8.92
N ASN A 36 15.87 -14.88 9.86
CA ASN A 36 16.99 -14.60 10.78
C ASN A 36 17.30 -15.76 11.73
N GLU A 37 16.30 -16.57 12.11
CA GLU A 37 16.48 -17.63 13.11
C GLU A 37 17.25 -18.83 12.56
N ASN A 38 17.00 -19.24 11.31
CA ASN A 38 17.53 -20.47 10.76
C ASN A 38 18.36 -20.28 9.48
N ASN A 39 18.47 -19.04 8.97
CA ASN A 39 19.16 -18.67 7.73
C ASN A 39 18.60 -19.33 6.46
N ASN A 40 17.33 -19.72 6.47
CA ASN A 40 16.65 -20.19 5.28
C ASN A 40 16.32 -19.02 4.35
N ILE A 41 16.49 -19.23 3.05
CA ILE A 41 16.02 -18.29 2.04
C ILE A 41 14.50 -18.45 1.96
N ILE A 42 13.80 -17.37 2.27
CA ILE A 42 12.33 -17.29 2.18
C ILE A 42 11.94 -16.98 0.73
N GLU A 43 12.64 -16.01 0.13
CA GLU A 43 12.24 -15.43 -1.15
C GLU A 43 13.45 -14.84 -1.89
N VAL A 44 13.40 -14.87 -3.22
CA VAL A 44 14.30 -14.12 -4.10
C VAL A 44 13.57 -12.84 -4.52
N LEU A 45 14.00 -11.69 -4.02
CA LEU A 45 13.29 -10.43 -4.24
C LEU A 45 13.59 -9.84 -5.64
N GLY A 46 14.79 -10.06 -6.15
CA GLY A 46 15.20 -9.55 -7.46
C GLY A 46 16.71 -9.40 -7.57
N HIS A 47 17.15 -8.49 -8.45
CA HIS A 47 18.56 -8.15 -8.65
C HIS A 47 18.81 -6.69 -8.27
N ILE A 48 19.98 -6.38 -7.69
CA ILE A 48 20.30 -5.01 -7.23
C ILE A 48 20.33 -3.96 -8.34
N ASP A 49 20.54 -4.40 -9.59
CA ASP A 49 20.55 -3.50 -10.77
C ASP A 49 19.14 -3.25 -11.34
N ASP A 50 18.10 -3.89 -10.79
CA ASP A 50 16.70 -3.69 -11.19
C ASP A 50 16.05 -2.67 -10.25
N GLU A 51 15.65 -1.51 -10.77
CA GLU A 51 15.03 -0.43 -10.00
C GLU A 51 13.76 -0.87 -9.24
N SER A 52 13.03 -1.87 -9.76
CA SER A 52 11.83 -2.40 -9.08
C SER A 52 12.15 -3.16 -7.79
N VAL A 53 13.43 -3.53 -7.58
CA VAL A 53 13.85 -4.22 -6.36
C VAL A 53 13.84 -3.29 -5.14
N ASP A 54 13.97 -1.98 -5.33
CA ASP A 54 14.04 -1.01 -4.23
C ASP A 54 12.74 -0.96 -3.43
N GLU A 55 11.60 -1.09 -4.12
CA GLU A 55 10.28 -1.25 -3.48
C GLU A 55 10.27 -2.50 -2.59
N LYS A 56 10.67 -3.65 -3.14
CA LYS A 56 10.66 -4.93 -2.43
C LYS A 56 11.60 -4.94 -1.22
N ILE A 57 12.78 -4.34 -1.38
CA ILE A 57 13.75 -4.16 -0.28
C ILE A 57 13.12 -3.29 0.82
N SER A 58 12.53 -2.16 0.44
CA SER A 58 11.90 -1.24 1.39
C SER A 58 10.76 -1.91 2.15
N LEU A 59 9.85 -2.58 1.44
CA LEU A 59 8.75 -3.33 2.05
C LEU A 59 9.26 -4.41 3.02
N ALA A 60 10.29 -5.17 2.62
CA ALA A 60 10.88 -6.21 3.47
C ALA A 60 11.56 -5.64 4.73
N LEU A 61 12.30 -4.54 4.61
CA LEU A 61 13.02 -3.92 5.73
C LEU A 61 12.07 -3.35 6.80
N PHE A 62 10.91 -2.84 6.39
CA PHE A 62 9.91 -2.27 7.29
C PHE A 62 8.75 -3.24 7.60
N ASN A 63 8.88 -4.50 7.18
CA ASN A 63 7.87 -5.54 7.35
C ASN A 63 6.46 -5.08 6.90
N LYS A 64 6.39 -4.43 5.74
CA LYS A 64 5.16 -3.97 5.12
C LYS A 64 4.73 -4.98 4.06
N ASN A 65 3.41 -5.22 3.99
CA ASN A 65 2.80 -6.07 2.99
C ASN A 65 1.96 -5.22 2.04
N ASN A 66 2.05 -5.51 0.74
CA ASN A 66 1.23 -4.86 -0.28
C ASN A 66 -0.11 -5.60 -0.47
N GLU A 67 -0.15 -6.92 -0.23
CA GLU A 67 -1.33 -7.74 -0.47
C GLU A 67 -2.45 -7.50 0.55
N PHE A 68 -3.68 -7.45 0.06
CA PHE A 68 -4.88 -7.41 0.89
C PHE A 68 -5.41 -8.83 1.09
N SER A 69 -5.92 -9.11 2.30
CA SER A 69 -6.57 -10.41 2.57
C SER A 69 -7.85 -10.60 1.75
N ASP A 70 -8.21 -11.85 1.46
CA ASP A 70 -9.49 -12.19 0.83
C ASP A 70 -10.70 -11.59 1.54
N ALA A 71 -10.63 -11.47 2.88
CA ALA A 71 -11.68 -10.85 3.67
C ALA A 71 -11.83 -9.36 3.35
N CYS A 72 -10.72 -8.63 3.22
CA CYS A 72 -10.73 -7.21 2.82
C CYS A 72 -11.29 -7.05 1.40
N ILE A 73 -10.85 -7.88 0.46
CA ILE A 73 -11.30 -7.82 -0.94
C ILE A 73 -12.81 -8.09 -1.03
N LYS A 74 -13.29 -9.14 -0.35
CA LYS A 74 -14.74 -9.47 -0.32
C LYS A 74 -15.57 -8.35 0.30
N GLU A 75 -15.11 -7.76 1.40
CA GLU A 75 -15.78 -6.63 2.04
C GLU A 75 -15.85 -5.41 1.11
N ALA A 76 -14.75 -5.06 0.44
CA ALA A 76 -14.71 -3.93 -0.48
C ALA A 76 -15.69 -4.12 -1.65
N LEU A 77 -15.65 -5.29 -2.29
CA LEU A 77 -16.52 -5.62 -3.43
C LEU A 77 -18.01 -5.68 -3.09
N ALA A 78 -18.38 -5.84 -1.81
CA ALA A 78 -19.77 -5.88 -1.39
C ALA A 78 -20.47 -4.50 -1.49
N ASN A 79 -19.72 -3.40 -1.59
CA ASN A 79 -20.29 -2.05 -1.69
C ASN A 79 -20.79 -1.68 -3.10
N GLY A 80 -20.41 -2.46 -4.13
CA GLY A 80 -20.76 -2.18 -5.52
C GLY A 80 -20.04 -0.97 -6.12
N ASP A 81 -20.46 -0.58 -7.34
CA ASP A 81 -19.77 0.44 -8.15
C ASP A 81 -20.48 1.81 -8.17
N SER A 82 -21.64 1.92 -7.50
CA SER A 82 -22.45 3.15 -7.52
C SER A 82 -23.20 3.38 -6.21
N VAL A 83 -23.30 4.65 -5.81
CA VAL A 83 -24.05 5.04 -4.61
C VAL A 83 -25.53 5.19 -4.94
N ASP A 84 -26.39 4.43 -4.25
CA ASP A 84 -27.84 4.63 -4.29
C ASP A 84 -28.24 5.74 -3.30
N ALA A 85 -28.56 6.92 -3.84
CA ALA A 85 -28.93 8.08 -3.03
C ALA A 85 -30.20 7.85 -2.19
N SER A 86 -31.07 6.91 -2.55
CA SER A 86 -32.29 6.61 -1.79
C SER A 86 -32.00 5.98 -0.42
N MET A 87 -30.81 5.40 -0.23
CA MET A 87 -30.38 4.82 1.05
C MET A 87 -29.96 5.88 2.08
N TYR A 88 -29.89 7.16 1.67
CA TYR A 88 -29.29 8.24 2.45
C TYR A 88 -30.24 9.43 2.68
N GLU A 89 -31.50 9.16 3.02
CA GLU A 89 -32.54 10.19 3.20
C GLU A 89 -32.19 11.28 4.23
N ASN A 90 -31.31 10.97 5.19
CA ASN A 90 -30.86 11.91 6.23
C ASN A 90 -29.65 12.76 5.82
N ARG A 91 -29.06 12.54 4.64
CA ARG A 91 -27.93 13.35 4.15
C ARG A 91 -28.45 14.56 3.38
N MET A 92 -27.74 15.68 3.48
CA MET A 92 -28.05 16.88 2.70
C MET A 92 -27.66 16.68 1.23
N ASP A 93 -28.60 16.91 0.31
CA ASP A 93 -28.31 16.86 -1.12
C ASP A 93 -27.64 18.16 -1.59
N LEU A 94 -26.35 18.07 -1.89
CA LEU A 94 -25.54 19.19 -2.39
C LEU A 94 -25.12 19.03 -3.86
N ARG A 95 -25.72 18.09 -4.60
CA ARG A 95 -25.32 17.80 -6.00
C ARG A 95 -25.50 18.97 -6.97
N ALA A 96 -26.33 19.94 -6.63
CA ALA A 96 -26.52 21.16 -7.42
C ALA A 96 -25.39 22.19 -7.25
N LEU A 97 -24.53 22.04 -6.23
CA LEU A 97 -23.37 22.91 -6.03
C LEU A 97 -22.21 22.45 -6.92
N PRO A 98 -21.51 23.38 -7.62
CA PRO A 98 -20.43 23.03 -8.52
C PRO A 98 -19.12 22.80 -7.76
N PHE A 99 -19.04 21.72 -7.00
CA PHE A 99 -17.80 21.27 -6.39
C PHE A 99 -16.73 20.94 -7.45
N CYS A 100 -15.47 21.20 -7.11
CA CYS A 100 -14.32 20.71 -7.86
C CYS A 100 -13.27 20.11 -6.93
N THR A 101 -12.43 19.24 -7.46
CA THR A 101 -11.21 18.75 -6.81
C THR A 101 -10.00 19.39 -7.49
N ILE A 102 -8.87 19.48 -6.79
CA ILE A 102 -7.64 20.08 -7.31
C ILE A 102 -6.46 19.18 -6.93
N ASP A 103 -6.07 18.32 -7.87
CA ASP A 103 -5.16 17.20 -7.60
C ASP A 103 -4.06 17.09 -8.66
N PRO A 104 -2.94 16.41 -8.35
CA PRO A 104 -1.96 16.01 -9.36
C PRO A 104 -2.58 15.15 -10.47
N ILE A 105 -2.03 15.26 -11.70
CA ILE A 105 -2.53 14.53 -12.89
C ILE A 105 -2.57 13.01 -12.74
N HIS A 106 -1.76 12.46 -11.82
CA HIS A 106 -1.67 11.02 -11.57
C HIS A 106 -2.45 10.55 -10.34
N ALA A 107 -3.12 11.45 -9.62
CA ALA A 107 -3.96 11.10 -8.48
C ALA A 107 -5.17 10.26 -8.93
N LYS A 108 -5.58 9.32 -8.08
CA LYS A 108 -6.76 8.45 -8.32
C LYS A 108 -7.71 8.42 -7.12
N ASP A 109 -7.29 9.03 -6.02
CA ASP A 109 -7.82 9.03 -4.67
C ASP A 109 -8.19 10.46 -4.30
N PHE A 110 -9.31 10.96 -4.85
CA PHE A 110 -9.80 12.31 -4.60
C PHE A 110 -10.58 12.34 -3.28
N ASP A 111 -9.87 12.66 -2.19
CA ASP A 111 -10.43 12.64 -0.83
C ASP A 111 -11.22 13.91 -0.47
N ASP A 112 -10.99 15.02 -1.18
CA ASP A 112 -11.65 16.28 -0.91
C ASP A 112 -12.15 17.02 -2.17
N ALA A 113 -13.20 17.81 -1.98
CA ALA A 113 -13.74 18.72 -2.98
C ALA A 113 -14.11 20.05 -2.34
N ILE A 114 -13.96 21.15 -3.09
CA ILE A 114 -14.22 22.50 -2.62
C ILE A 114 -15.24 23.22 -3.48
N TYR A 115 -16.02 24.10 -2.85
CA TYR A 115 -16.90 25.06 -3.51
C TYR A 115 -16.96 26.35 -2.67
N PHE A 116 -16.91 27.51 -3.33
CA PHE A 116 -17.06 28.80 -2.66
C PHE A 116 -18.33 29.51 -3.12
N ASP A 117 -19.29 29.68 -2.21
CA ASP A 117 -20.49 30.48 -2.44
C ASP A 117 -20.13 31.96 -2.31
N THR A 118 -20.02 32.65 -3.44
CA THR A 118 -19.65 34.07 -3.50
C THR A 118 -20.71 35.00 -2.90
N GLN A 119 -21.99 34.61 -2.92
CA GLN A 119 -23.09 35.45 -2.42
C GLN A 119 -23.12 35.43 -0.89
N LYS A 120 -22.98 34.23 -0.31
CA LYS A 120 -22.94 34.05 1.15
C LYS A 120 -21.55 34.26 1.75
N ARG A 121 -20.52 34.22 0.90
CA ARG A 121 -19.09 34.16 1.27
C ARG A 121 -18.79 32.96 2.17
N GLU A 122 -19.33 31.80 1.81
CA GLU A 122 -19.15 30.54 2.53
C GLU A 122 -18.26 29.60 1.71
N ILE A 123 -17.34 28.92 2.38
CA ILE A 123 -16.57 27.83 1.78
C ILE A 123 -17.13 26.49 2.23
N TYR A 124 -17.34 25.62 1.26
CA TYR A 124 -17.70 24.23 1.46
C TYR A 124 -16.45 23.40 1.20
N VAL A 125 -16.13 22.52 2.14
CA VAL A 125 -15.11 21.48 2.02
C VAL A 125 -15.82 20.15 2.23
N ALA A 126 -15.97 19.39 1.16
CA ALA A 126 -16.54 18.05 1.18
C ALA A 126 -15.40 17.05 1.27
N ILE A 127 -15.42 16.17 2.27
CA ILE A 127 -14.44 15.09 2.45
C ILE A 127 -15.12 13.76 2.13
N ALA A 128 -14.42 12.85 1.48
CA ALA A 128 -14.88 11.48 1.26
C ALA A 128 -15.29 10.84 2.58
N ASP A 129 -16.52 10.33 2.65
CA ASP A 129 -17.03 9.67 3.84
C ASP A 129 -16.57 8.21 3.90
N VAL A 130 -15.28 8.00 4.11
CA VAL A 130 -14.67 6.66 4.21
C VAL A 130 -15.31 5.84 5.33
N SER A 131 -15.82 6.49 6.38
CA SER A 131 -16.41 5.84 7.55
C SER A 131 -17.73 5.11 7.26
N GLU A 132 -18.44 5.51 6.21
CA GLU A 132 -19.61 4.79 5.68
C GLU A 132 -19.24 3.40 5.13
N TYR A 133 -18.02 3.26 4.62
CA TYR A 133 -17.54 2.04 3.94
C TYR A 133 -16.62 1.19 4.82
N VAL A 134 -15.97 1.79 5.83
CA VAL A 134 -15.01 1.13 6.71
C VAL A 134 -15.55 1.08 8.13
N TYR A 135 -16.33 0.03 8.42
CA TYR A 135 -16.97 -0.15 9.72
C TYR A 135 -15.97 -0.58 10.80
N ALA A 136 -16.20 -0.14 12.03
CA ALA A 136 -15.37 -0.52 13.16
C ALA A 136 -15.29 -2.06 13.31
N TYR A 137 -14.06 -2.54 13.48
CA TYR A 137 -13.67 -3.94 13.62
C TYR A 137 -13.87 -4.83 12.38
N SER A 138 -14.21 -4.24 11.22
CA SER A 138 -14.28 -4.94 9.95
C SER A 138 -12.90 -5.44 9.49
N ALA A 139 -12.85 -6.22 8.40
CA ALA A 139 -11.60 -6.69 7.85
C ALA A 139 -10.79 -5.50 7.31
N ILE A 140 -11.43 -4.58 6.58
CA ILE A 140 -10.80 -3.37 6.06
C ILE A 140 -10.31 -2.48 7.19
N ASP A 141 -11.10 -2.26 8.26
CA ASP A 141 -10.68 -1.42 9.39
C ASP A 141 -9.45 -1.99 10.13
N LYS A 142 -9.40 -3.31 10.35
CA LYS A 142 -8.22 -3.97 10.93
C LYS A 142 -6.99 -3.79 10.05
N GLU A 143 -7.16 -3.94 8.74
CA GLU A 143 -6.06 -3.78 7.79
C GLU A 143 -5.59 -2.32 7.70
N ALA A 144 -6.52 -1.36 7.66
CA ALA A 144 -6.24 0.06 7.67
C ALA A 144 -5.45 0.47 8.93
N ARG A 145 -5.86 -0.01 10.11
CA ARG A 145 -5.10 0.20 11.37
C ARG A 145 -3.70 -0.43 11.34
N ASN A 146 -3.57 -1.62 10.77
CA ASN A 146 -2.29 -2.32 10.66
C ASN A 146 -1.32 -1.60 9.72
N ARG A 147 -1.82 -1.08 8.59
CA ARG A 147 -1.02 -0.31 7.62
C ARG A 147 -0.68 1.08 8.14
N GLY A 148 -1.67 1.78 8.70
CA GLY A 148 -1.60 3.10 9.32
C GLY A 148 -1.62 4.28 8.35
N PHE A 149 -0.92 4.16 7.22
CA PHE A 149 -0.83 5.19 6.18
C PHE A 149 -0.51 4.57 4.82
N SER A 150 -0.82 5.29 3.75
CA SER A 150 -0.42 4.96 2.38
C SER A 150 1.07 5.18 2.16
N ILE A 151 1.72 4.28 1.43
CA ILE A 151 3.13 4.38 1.05
C ILE A 151 3.18 4.59 -0.47
N TYR A 152 3.81 5.69 -0.91
CA TYR A 152 3.95 6.04 -2.32
C TYR A 152 5.40 5.80 -2.75
N PHE A 153 5.61 4.81 -3.61
CA PHE A 153 6.90 4.56 -4.25
C PHE A 153 7.00 5.32 -5.58
N PRO A 154 8.22 5.68 -6.01
CA PRO A 154 8.44 6.27 -7.32
C PRO A 154 8.19 5.21 -8.41
N HIS A 155 7.23 5.50 -9.29
CA HIS A 155 6.90 4.71 -10.48
C HIS A 155 6.68 5.63 -11.67
#